data_AF-A0A9X9X7C3-F1
#
_entry.id   AF-A0A9X9X7C3-F1
#
_cell.length_a   1.000
_cell.length_b   1.000
_cell.length_c   1.000
_cell.angle_alpha   90.00
_cell.angle_beta   90.00
_cell.angle_gamma   90.00
#
_symmetry.space_group_name_H-M   'P 1'
#
loop_
_entity.id
_entity.type
_entity.pdbx_description
1 polymer ?
#
loop_
_entity_poly.entity_id
_entity_poly.type
_entity_poly.pdbx_seq_one_letter_code
_entity_poly.pdbx_strand_id
1 'polypeptide(L)'
;MAAGRLDFLKIWATQGAGPALERQLLSIAEIMMRVLRSPPLAGQNISEWAKQQACRKTALEADVPVEDGFDALLIGRDEVKAAKRDDQEKQRVTDGMHAVTQVIEAGGPFWVALRDFARANRLASPDDETALKIACAIPRKIPADWQAERLLKVRQRCEEAGFPASR
;
A
#
# COMPACT_ATOMS: atom_id res chain seq x y z
N MET A 1 -15.41 -15.40 -20.73
CA MET A 1 -14.15 -14.75 -20.32
C MET A 1 -14.21 -14.51 -18.83
N ALA A 2 -13.24 -15.00 -18.05
CA ALA A 2 -13.19 -14.71 -16.63
C ALA A 2 -12.91 -13.21 -16.43
N ALA A 3 -13.81 -12.48 -15.79
CA ALA A 3 -13.64 -11.07 -15.51
C ALA A 3 -12.62 -10.88 -14.37
N GLY A 4 -11.34 -10.84 -14.71
CA GLY A 4 -10.23 -10.62 -13.77
C GLY A 4 -9.68 -9.19 -13.83
N ARG A 5 -8.91 -8.80 -12.82
CA ARG A 5 -8.07 -7.58 -12.87
C ARG A 5 -6.62 -8.01 -12.99
N LEU A 6 -5.79 -7.16 -13.58
CA LEU A 6 -4.35 -7.39 -13.62
C LEU A 6 -3.79 -7.45 -12.18
N ASP A 7 -3.04 -8.51 -11.87
CA ASP A 7 -2.36 -8.65 -10.58
C ASP A 7 -1.05 -7.85 -10.58
N PHE A 8 -1.15 -6.58 -10.22
CA PHE A 8 0.01 -5.69 -10.13
C PHE A 8 1.05 -6.14 -9.09
N LEU A 9 0.64 -6.84 -8.03
CA LEU A 9 1.57 -7.33 -7.01
C LEU A 9 2.44 -8.46 -7.59
N LYS A 10 1.83 -9.38 -8.33
CA LYS A 10 2.55 -10.44 -9.04
C LYS A 10 3.54 -9.88 -10.05
N ILE A 11 3.12 -8.89 -10.83
CA ILE A 11 3.99 -8.19 -11.81
C ILE A 11 5.12 -7.42 -11.10
N TRP A 12 4.81 -6.76 -9.98
CA TRP A 12 5.80 -6.06 -9.18
C TRP A 12 6.82 -7.02 -8.56
N ALA A 13 6.39 -8.17 -8.05
CA ALA A 13 7.28 -9.17 -7.48
C ALA A 13 8.29 -9.70 -8.52
N THR A 14 7.87 -9.81 -9.79
CA THR A 14 8.76 -10.19 -10.89
C THR A 14 9.60 -9.03 -11.43
N GLN A 15 9.43 -7.81 -10.89
CA GLN A 15 10.12 -6.58 -11.31
C GLN A 15 10.13 -6.38 -12.84
N GLY A 16 9.04 -6.78 -13.49
CA GLY A 16 8.98 -6.82 -14.94
C GLY A 16 7.64 -7.35 -15.44
N ALA A 17 7.28 -6.95 -16.66
CA ALA A 17 6.03 -7.32 -17.29
C ALA A 17 5.95 -8.82 -17.60
N GLY A 18 7.09 -9.43 -17.95
CA GLY A 18 7.16 -10.83 -18.35
C GLY A 18 6.57 -11.06 -19.75
N PRO A 19 6.88 -12.23 -20.36
CA PRO A 19 6.64 -12.45 -21.78
C PRO A 19 5.15 -12.48 -22.17
N ALA A 20 4.26 -12.89 -21.26
CA ALA A 20 2.82 -12.92 -21.53
C ALA A 20 2.21 -11.51 -21.58
N LEU A 21 2.58 -10.62 -20.65
CA LEU A 21 2.11 -9.24 -20.66
C LEU A 21 2.69 -8.47 -21.83
N GLU A 22 3.96 -8.67 -22.15
CA GLU A 22 4.61 -8.04 -23.31
C GLU A 22 3.92 -8.39 -24.62
N ARG A 23 3.64 -9.68 -24.87
CA ARG A 23 2.88 -10.10 -26.06
C ARG A 23 1.49 -9.47 -26.10
N GLN A 24 0.77 -9.46 -24.96
CA GLN A 24 -0.56 -8.86 -24.92
C GLN A 24 -0.51 -7.36 -25.24
N LEU A 25 0.46 -6.63 -24.68
CA LEU A 25 0.65 -5.20 -24.95
C LEU A 25 1.00 -4.94 -26.42
N LEU A 26 1.82 -5.78 -27.03
CA LEU A 26 2.16 -5.68 -28.46
C LEU A 26 0.94 -5.92 -29.35
N SER A 27 0.12 -6.93 -29.03
CA SER A 27 -1.13 -7.24 -29.74
C SER A 27 -2.11 -6.04 -29.67
N ILE A 28 -2.29 -5.46 -28.48
CA ILE A 28 -3.08 -4.24 -28.28
C ILE A 28 -2.52 -3.07 -29.09
N ALA A 29 -1.19 -2.87 -29.05
CA ALA A 29 -0.54 -1.77 -29.76
C ALA A 29 -0.69 -1.88 -31.28
N GLU A 30 -0.60 -3.10 -31.83
CA GLU A 30 -0.80 -3.36 -33.25
C GLU A 30 -2.24 -3.03 -33.68
N ILE A 31 -3.23 -3.48 -32.89
CA ILE A 31 -4.64 -3.20 -33.15
C ILE A 31 -4.91 -1.69 -33.07
N MET A 32 -4.39 -1.03 -32.04
CA MET A 32 -4.52 0.43 -31.90
C MET A 32 -3.88 1.18 -33.06
N MET A 33 -2.73 0.70 -33.56
CA MET A 33 -2.07 1.28 -34.73
C MET A 33 -2.96 1.19 -35.97
N ARG A 34 -3.65 0.06 -36.19
CA ARG A 34 -4.62 -0.08 -37.29
C ARG A 34 -5.78 0.88 -37.13
N VAL A 35 -6.37 1.00 -35.94
CA VAL A 35 -7.46 1.95 -35.65
C VAL A 35 -7.06 3.39 -35.95
N LEU A 36 -5.85 3.80 -35.54
CA LEU A 36 -5.33 5.15 -35.79
C LEU A 36 -5.05 5.41 -37.27
N ARG A 37 -4.61 4.40 -38.02
CA ARG A 37 -4.26 4.51 -39.45
C ARG A 37 -5.45 4.30 -40.39
N SER A 38 -6.63 4.01 -39.87
CA SER A 38 -7.85 3.81 -40.65
C SER A 38 -8.93 4.86 -40.32
N PRO A 39 -8.67 6.16 -40.57
CA PRO A 39 -9.71 7.17 -40.41
C PRO A 39 -10.84 6.94 -41.43
N PRO A 40 -12.08 7.34 -41.10
CA PRO A 40 -13.25 7.13 -41.96
C PRO A 40 -13.23 7.99 -43.24
N LEU A 41 -12.49 9.10 -43.23
CA LEU A 41 -12.34 10.00 -44.38
C LEU A 41 -10.96 9.83 -45.03
N ALA A 42 -10.95 9.60 -46.34
CA ALA A 42 -9.71 9.50 -47.11
C ALA A 42 -8.89 10.80 -47.01
N GLY A 43 -7.60 10.68 -46.68
CA GLY A 43 -6.69 11.83 -46.50
C GLY A 43 -6.81 12.55 -45.15
N GLN A 44 -7.68 12.11 -44.24
CA GLN A 44 -7.76 12.66 -42.89
C GLN A 44 -6.44 12.42 -42.13
N ASN A 45 -5.98 13.44 -41.42
CA ASN A 45 -4.78 13.36 -40.60
C ASN A 45 -4.98 12.42 -39.41
N ILE A 46 -4.06 11.48 -39.21
CA ILE A 46 -4.05 10.50 -38.11
C ILE A 46 -4.15 11.17 -36.74
N SER A 47 -3.40 12.26 -36.51
CA SER A 47 -3.39 12.98 -35.24
C SER A 47 -4.70 13.70 -34.97
N GLU A 48 -5.40 14.17 -36.00
CA GLU A 48 -6.73 14.76 -35.85
C GLU A 48 -7.80 13.69 -35.64
N TRP A 49 -7.68 12.56 -36.33
CA TRP A 49 -8.52 11.39 -36.08
C TRP A 49 -8.40 10.88 -34.63
N ALA A 50 -7.18 10.77 -34.11
CA ALA A 50 -6.89 10.29 -32.75
C ALA A 50 -7.58 11.12 -31.64
N LYS A 51 -7.89 12.41 -31.90
CA LYS A 51 -8.55 13.31 -30.95
C LYS A 51 -10.08 13.15 -30.95
N GLN A 52 -10.65 12.47 -31.95
CA GLN A 52 -12.11 12.36 -32.09
C GLN A 52 -12.67 11.26 -31.19
N GLN A 53 -13.85 11.52 -30.61
CA GLN A 53 -14.60 10.53 -29.82
C GLN A 53 -14.93 9.28 -30.64
N ALA A 54 -15.14 9.43 -31.95
CA ALA A 54 -15.35 8.32 -32.87
C ALA A 54 -14.14 7.37 -32.90
N CYS A 55 -12.91 7.90 -32.95
CA CYS A 55 -11.69 7.08 -32.89
C CYS A 55 -11.60 6.31 -31.57
N ARG A 56 -11.90 6.97 -30.44
CA ARG A 56 -11.93 6.31 -29.13
C ARG A 56 -12.97 5.18 -29.08
N LYS A 57 -14.15 5.41 -29.65
CA LYS A 57 -15.21 4.38 -29.72
C LYS A 57 -14.73 3.18 -30.54
N THR A 58 -14.20 3.39 -31.74
CA THR A 58 -13.65 2.33 -32.58
C THR A 58 -12.54 1.55 -31.88
N ALA A 59 -11.67 2.22 -31.13
CA ALA A 59 -10.62 1.56 -30.35
C ALA A 59 -11.17 0.65 -29.24
N LEU A 60 -12.24 1.07 -28.56
CA LEU A 60 -12.86 0.29 -27.48
C LEU A 60 -13.73 -0.87 -27.99
N GLU A 61 -14.21 -0.79 -29.21
CA GLU A 61 -14.99 -1.84 -29.88
C GLU A 61 -14.11 -2.81 -30.70
N ALA A 62 -12.82 -2.51 -30.84
CA ALA A 62 -11.88 -3.37 -31.55
C ALA A 62 -11.70 -4.70 -30.81
N ASP A 63 -11.78 -5.80 -31.54
CA ASP A 63 -11.54 -7.13 -31.00
C ASP A 63 -10.05 -7.31 -30.71
N VAL A 64 -9.72 -7.65 -29.47
CA VAL A 64 -8.35 -7.89 -29.01
C VAL A 64 -8.26 -9.34 -28.57
N PRO A 65 -7.48 -10.19 -29.25
CA PRO A 65 -7.28 -11.55 -28.82
C PRO A 65 -6.52 -11.57 -27.50
N VAL A 66 -6.92 -12.49 -26.62
CA VAL A 66 -6.19 -12.75 -25.38
C VAL A 66 -5.03 -13.68 -25.70
N GLU A 67 -3.82 -13.24 -25.40
CA GLU A 67 -2.60 -13.99 -25.63
C GLU A 67 -2.46 -15.15 -24.63
N ASP A 68 -1.82 -16.24 -25.07
CA ASP A 68 -1.61 -17.41 -24.23
C ASP A 68 -0.81 -17.06 -22.96
N GLY A 69 -1.35 -17.50 -21.83
CA GLY A 69 -0.80 -17.27 -20.50
C GLY A 69 -1.15 -15.92 -19.89
N PHE A 70 -1.90 -15.04 -20.58
CA PHE A 70 -2.33 -13.76 -20.03
C PHE A 70 -3.29 -13.92 -18.85
N ASP A 71 -4.17 -14.94 -18.88
CA ASP A 71 -5.08 -15.25 -17.77
C ASP A 71 -4.36 -15.52 -16.45
N ALA A 72 -3.13 -16.05 -16.49
CA ALA A 72 -2.32 -16.29 -15.29
C ALA A 72 -1.84 -14.98 -14.61
N LEU A 73 -1.96 -13.83 -15.27
CA LEU A 73 -1.69 -12.50 -14.74
C LEU A 73 -2.95 -11.82 -14.19
N LEU A 74 -4.11 -12.47 -14.31
CA LEU A 74 -5.37 -11.97 -13.80
C LEU A 74 -5.63 -12.56 -12.42
N ILE A 75 -6.06 -11.70 -11.49
CA ILE A 75 -6.55 -12.10 -10.18
C ILE A 75 -8.08 -11.98 -10.16
N GLY A 76 -8.73 -13.01 -9.63
CA GLY A 76 -10.19 -13.03 -9.47
C GLY A 76 -10.66 -11.95 -8.49
N ARG A 77 -11.87 -11.40 -8.69
CA ARG A 77 -12.42 -10.36 -7.80
C ARG A 77 -12.50 -10.77 -6.32
N ASP A 78 -12.67 -12.06 -6.05
CA ASP A 78 -12.73 -12.60 -4.69
C ASP A 78 -11.33 -12.84 -4.09
N GLU A 79 -10.36 -13.21 -4.91
CA GLU A 79 -8.95 -13.34 -4.53
C GLU A 79 -8.31 -11.98 -4.21
N VAL A 80 -8.70 -10.90 -4.92
CA VAL A 80 -8.29 -9.53 -4.59
C VAL A 80 -8.70 -9.14 -3.17
N LYS A 81 -9.90 -9.52 -2.72
CA LYS A 81 -10.37 -9.22 -1.36
C LYS A 81 -9.60 -10.01 -0.30
N ALA A 82 -9.26 -11.26 -0.60
CA ALA A 82 -8.47 -12.10 0.28
C ALA A 82 -7.02 -11.59 0.41
N ALA A 83 -6.36 -11.27 -0.70
CA ALA A 83 -5.01 -10.70 -0.71
C ALA A 83 -4.93 -9.37 0.05
N LYS A 84 -5.95 -8.50 -0.10
CA LYS A 84 -6.01 -7.23 0.64
C LYS A 84 -6.17 -7.42 2.15
N ARG A 85 -6.84 -8.49 2.59
CA ARG A 85 -6.96 -8.83 4.02
C ARG A 85 -5.63 -9.35 4.57
N ASP A 86 -4.94 -10.18 3.80
CA ASP A 86 -3.64 -10.75 4.15
C ASP A 86 -2.54 -9.67 4.23
N ASP A 87 -2.54 -8.71 3.30
CA ASP A 87 -1.65 -7.54 3.34
C ASP A 87 -1.93 -6.62 4.53
N GLN A 88 -3.19 -6.42 4.90
CA GLN A 88 -3.55 -5.66 6.11
C GLN A 88 -3.07 -6.36 7.39
N GLU A 89 -3.11 -7.69 7.42
CA GLU A 89 -2.64 -8.48 8.55
C GLU A 89 -1.10 -8.44 8.65
N LYS A 90 -0.39 -8.57 7.52
CA LYS A 90 1.08 -8.44 7.47
C LYS A 90 1.57 -7.03 7.80
N GLN A 91 0.85 -5.99 7.36
CA GLN A 91 1.17 -4.61 7.71
C GLN A 91 1.05 -4.40 9.23
N ARG A 92 0.00 -4.91 9.88
CA ARG A 92 -0.15 -4.84 11.35
C ARG A 92 0.98 -5.54 12.10
N VAL A 93 1.43 -6.70 11.63
CA VAL A 93 2.56 -7.43 12.24
C VAL A 93 3.87 -6.66 12.08
N THR A 94 4.08 -6.03 10.93
CA THR A 94 5.29 -5.24 10.64
C THR A 94 5.31 -3.93 11.43
N ASP A 95 4.15 -3.26 11.54
CA ASP A 95 3.95 -2.05 12.34
C ASP A 95 4.17 -2.33 13.85
N GLY A 96 3.74 -3.49 14.34
CA GLY A 96 3.97 -3.95 15.71
C GLY A 96 5.44 -4.17 16.06
N MET A 97 6.22 -4.81 15.16
CA MET A 97 7.67 -5.00 15.37
C MET A 97 8.45 -3.68 15.34
N HIS A 98 8.06 -2.74 14.47
CA HIS A 98 8.63 -1.39 14.47
C HIS A 98 8.29 -0.64 15.77
N ALA A 99 7.14 -0.93 16.39
CA ALA A 99 6.73 -0.29 17.63
C ALA A 99 7.57 -0.74 18.84
N VAL A 100 7.78 -2.05 19.03
CA VAL A 100 8.59 -2.56 20.17
C VAL A 100 10.02 -2.05 20.10
N THR A 101 10.61 -2.04 18.90
CA THR A 101 11.99 -1.58 18.67
C THR A 101 12.16 -0.12 19.09
N GLN A 102 11.31 0.79 18.58
CA GLN A 102 11.33 2.21 18.95
C GLN A 102 11.17 2.44 20.45
N VAL A 103 10.34 1.64 21.12
CA VAL A 103 10.11 1.76 22.56
C VAL A 103 11.35 1.33 23.35
N ILE A 104 12.03 0.27 22.93
CA ILE A 104 13.29 -0.17 23.53
C ILE A 104 14.39 0.87 23.31
N GLU A 105 14.53 1.39 22.10
CA GLU A 105 15.54 2.39 21.72
C GLU A 105 15.39 3.69 22.51
N ALA A 106 14.15 4.15 22.74
CA ALA A 106 13.89 5.33 23.55
C ALA A 106 14.37 5.16 25.01
N GLY A 107 14.34 3.93 25.53
CA GLY A 107 14.95 3.56 26.81
C GLY A 107 14.14 3.96 28.06
N GLY A 108 14.38 3.23 29.16
CA GLY A 108 13.65 3.41 30.43
C GLY A 108 13.62 4.86 30.96
N PRO A 109 14.75 5.60 30.99
CA PRO A 109 14.79 6.98 31.47
C PRO A 109 13.88 7.94 30.70
N PHE A 110 13.82 7.81 29.36
CA PHE A 110 12.91 8.60 28.54
C PHE A 110 11.46 8.34 28.91
N TRP A 111 11.08 7.07 29.06
CA TRP A 111 9.71 6.70 29.43
C TRP A 111 9.32 7.16 30.83
N VAL A 112 10.27 7.26 31.76
CA VAL A 112 10.03 7.89 33.08
C VAL A 112 9.69 9.37 32.91
N ALA A 113 10.52 10.12 32.18
CA ALA A 113 10.28 11.54 31.93
C ALA A 113 8.94 11.79 31.20
N LEU A 114 8.65 10.96 30.20
CA LEU A 114 7.41 11.02 29.42
C LEU A 114 6.19 10.70 30.28
N ARG A 115 6.29 9.70 31.15
CA ARG A 115 5.22 9.33 32.09
C ARG A 115 4.94 10.47 33.09
N ASP A 116 5.97 11.11 33.60
CA ASP A 116 5.80 12.23 34.54
C ASP A 116 5.14 13.43 33.84
N PHE A 117 5.55 13.73 32.61
CA PHE A 117 4.91 14.74 31.77
C PHE A 117 3.44 14.38 31.47
N ALA A 118 3.16 13.13 31.10
CA ALA A 118 1.82 12.66 30.79
C ALA A 118 0.89 12.77 32.02
N ARG A 119 1.41 12.49 33.22
CA ARG A 119 0.68 12.67 34.49
C ARG A 119 0.41 14.13 34.80
N ALA A 120 1.42 14.98 34.68
CA ALA A 120 1.29 16.41 34.94
C ALA A 120 0.24 17.07 34.03
N ASN A 121 0.18 16.64 32.77
CA ASN A 121 -0.73 17.19 31.76
C ASN A 121 -2.03 16.39 31.59
N ARG A 122 -2.27 15.35 32.41
CA ARG A 122 -3.45 14.46 32.34
C ARG A 122 -3.66 13.81 30.96
N LEU A 123 -2.57 13.42 30.30
CA LEU A 123 -2.55 12.83 28.96
C LEU A 123 -2.52 11.29 28.95
N ALA A 124 -2.51 10.64 30.12
CA ALA A 124 -2.48 9.19 30.27
C ALA A 124 -3.79 8.64 30.86
N SER A 125 -4.34 7.61 30.22
CA SER A 125 -5.43 6.79 30.77
C SER A 125 -4.90 5.69 31.72
N PRO A 126 -5.75 5.04 32.54
CA PRO A 126 -5.33 3.95 33.43
C PRO A 126 -4.62 2.79 32.70
N ASP A 127 -5.07 2.48 31.48
CA ASP A 127 -4.46 1.46 30.62
C ASP A 127 -3.08 1.91 30.10
N ASP A 128 -2.97 3.18 29.70
CA ASP A 128 -1.69 3.77 29.27
C ASP A 128 -0.67 3.68 30.41
N GLU A 129 -1.14 3.90 31.63
CA GLU A 129 -0.32 3.87 32.83
C GLU A 129 0.22 2.48 33.15
N THR A 130 -0.51 1.44 32.76
CA THR A 130 -0.06 0.06 32.88
C THR A 130 1.06 -0.24 31.87
N ALA A 131 0.93 0.25 30.63
CA ALA A 131 1.97 0.12 29.61
C ALA A 131 3.22 0.98 29.95
N LEU A 132 3.04 2.22 30.43
CA LEU A 132 4.12 3.12 30.82
C LEU A 132 4.97 2.53 31.95
N LYS A 133 4.35 1.86 32.95
CA LYS A 133 5.10 1.16 34.00
C LYS A 133 6.04 0.08 33.46
N ILE A 134 5.65 -0.60 32.38
CA ILE A 134 6.48 -1.62 31.73
C ILE A 134 7.64 -0.94 30.98
N ALA A 135 7.35 0.13 30.23
CA ALA A 135 8.36 0.89 29.49
C ALA A 135 9.41 1.53 30.42
N CYS A 136 9.00 2.07 31.57
CA CYS A 136 9.92 2.60 32.59
C CYS A 136 10.88 1.54 33.15
N ALA A 137 10.56 0.25 33.02
CA ALA A 137 11.39 -0.86 33.51
C ALA A 137 12.35 -1.42 32.45
N ILE A 138 12.41 -0.85 31.25
CA ILE A 138 13.39 -1.20 30.21
C ILE A 138 14.81 -0.90 30.73
N PRO A 139 15.79 -1.81 30.58
CA PRO A 139 15.77 -3.02 29.74
C PRO A 139 15.31 -4.31 30.46
N ARG A 140 14.90 -4.25 31.73
CA ARG A 140 14.51 -5.47 32.50
C ARG A 140 13.18 -6.05 32.07
N LYS A 141 12.28 -5.25 31.51
CA LYS A 141 11.01 -5.69 30.93
C LYS A 141 10.90 -5.20 29.50
N ILE A 142 10.39 -6.06 28.63
CA ILE A 142 10.11 -5.75 27.23
C ILE A 142 8.58 -5.74 27.07
N PRO A 143 7.98 -4.66 26.52
CA PRO A 143 6.56 -4.60 26.28
C PRO A 143 6.13 -5.55 25.15
N ALA A 144 4.90 -6.05 25.23
CA ALA A 144 4.27 -6.76 24.11
C ALA A 144 3.89 -5.77 22.99
N ASP A 145 3.69 -6.26 21.77
CA ASP A 145 3.40 -5.44 20.58
C ASP A 145 2.26 -4.43 20.81
N TRP A 146 1.13 -4.88 21.36
CA TRP A 146 -0.01 -4.02 21.66
C TRP A 146 0.31 -2.94 22.71
N GLN A 147 1.23 -3.23 23.64
CA GLN A 147 1.68 -2.25 24.64
C GLN A 147 2.60 -1.23 23.97
N ALA A 148 3.47 -1.67 23.07
CA ALA A 148 4.35 -0.79 22.32
C ALA A 148 3.59 0.17 21.41
N GLU A 149 2.58 -0.32 20.66
CA GLU A 149 1.68 0.54 19.89
C GLU A 149 0.99 1.59 20.75
N ARG A 150 0.52 1.17 21.94
CA ARG A 150 -0.12 2.09 22.89
C ARG A 150 0.85 3.14 23.41
N LEU A 151 2.08 2.74 23.74
CA LEU A 151 3.14 3.63 24.19
C LEU A 151 3.50 4.69 23.15
N LEU A 152 3.55 4.32 21.87
CA LEU A 152 3.78 5.28 20.79
C LEU A 152 2.64 6.29 20.65
N LYS A 153 1.38 5.89 20.84
CA LYS A 153 0.24 6.83 20.87
C LYS A 153 0.29 7.77 22.08
N VAL A 154 0.74 7.30 23.24
CA VAL A 154 0.96 8.17 24.42
C VAL A 154 2.08 9.16 24.12
N ARG A 155 3.17 8.69 23.51
CA ARG A 155 4.31 9.53 23.12
C ARG A 155 3.90 10.64 22.18
N GLN A 156 3.17 10.31 21.11
CA GLN A 156 2.67 11.30 20.16
C GLN A 156 1.81 12.38 20.87
N ARG A 157 0.88 11.98 21.75
CA ARG A 157 0.07 12.93 22.53
C ARG A 157 0.92 13.84 23.42
N CYS A 158 2.01 13.33 23.99
CA CYS A 158 2.91 14.14 24.81
C CYS A 158 3.76 15.10 23.96
N GLU A 159 4.24 14.66 22.80
CA GLU A 159 4.99 15.49 21.85
C GLU A 159 4.12 16.64 21.32
N GLU A 160 2.86 16.36 20.95
CA GLU A 160 1.87 17.37 20.55
C GLU A 160 1.58 18.40 21.67
N ALA A 161 1.71 17.98 22.94
CA ALA A 161 1.56 18.85 24.11
C ALA A 161 2.87 19.57 24.53
N GLY A 162 3.97 19.39 23.79
CA GLY A 162 5.23 20.09 24.01
C GLY A 162 6.31 19.30 24.76
N PHE A 163 6.17 17.98 24.90
CA PHE A 163 7.25 17.14 25.41
C PHE A 163 8.39 17.05 24.37
N PRO A 164 9.67 17.22 24.77
CA PRO A 164 10.79 17.14 23.83
C PRO A 164 10.94 15.71 23.29
N ALA A 165 10.94 15.57 21.96
CA ALA A 165 11.22 14.28 21.32
C ALA A 165 12.61 13.77 21.72
N SER A 166 12.74 12.47 22.00
CA SER A 166 14.06 11.85 22.18
C SER A 166 14.82 11.96 20.87
N ARG A 167 16.01 12.58 20.91
CA ARG A 167 17.01 12.50 19.84
C ARG A 167 17.65 11.13 19.82
#